data_AF-A0A1F9VEI1-F1
#
_entry.id   AF-A0A1F9VEI1-F1
#
_cell.length_a   1.000
_cell.length_b   1.000
_cell.length_c   1.000
_cell.angle_alpha   90.00
_cell.angle_beta   90.00
_cell.angle_gamma   90.00
#
_symmetry.space_group_name_H-M   'P 1'
#
loop_
_entity.id
_entity.type
_entity.pdbx_description
1 polymer ?
#
loop_
_entity_poly.entity_id
_entity_poly.type
_entity_poly.pdbx_seq_one_letter_code
_entity_poly.pdbx_strand_id
1 'polypeptide(L)' 'MTLTAQFGGPLQDTAIQRFIDAETGVVCYLYTPYNVPNSRNEKGQIVYGSNNIGNISCVAPWKSDATRK' A
#
# COMPACT_ATOMS: atom_id res chain seq x y z
N MET A 1 -1.25 -11.25 2.60
CA MET A 1 -1.71 -9.89 2.21
C MET A 1 -2.38 -9.95 0.84
N THR A 2 -3.67 -9.60 0.75
CA THR A 2 -4.46 -9.61 -0.50
C THR A 2 -5.09 -8.25 -0.76
N LEU A 3 -5.06 -7.76 -2.00
CA LEU A 3 -5.73 -6.52 -2.39
C LEU A 3 -7.25 -6.72 -2.34
N THR A 4 -7.95 -5.91 -1.55
CA THR A 4 -9.40 -6.03 -1.32
C THR A 4 -10.20 -4.82 -1.79
N ALA A 5 -9.54 -3.67 -1.99
CA ALA A 5 -10.16 -2.48 -2.54
C ALA A 5 -9.10 -1.52 -3.11
N GLN A 6 -9.53 -0.68 -4.05
CA GLN A 6 -8.76 0.44 -4.58
C GLN A 6 -9.64 1.69 -4.64
N PHE A 7 -9.07 2.82 -4.27
CA PHE A 7 -9.71 4.13 -4.21
C PHE A 7 -8.87 5.15 -4.98
N GLY A 8 -9.51 6.25 -5.41
CA GLY A 8 -8.77 7.45 -5.82
C GLY A 8 -8.08 8.08 -4.62
N GLY A 9 -6.84 8.52 -4.81
CA GLY A 9 -6.10 9.30 -3.82
C GLY A 9 -6.49 10.78 -3.84
N PRO A 10 -6.05 11.57 -2.86
CA PRO A 10 -6.36 13.00 -2.76
C PRO A 10 -5.82 13.87 -3.90
N LEU A 11 -4.85 13.38 -4.68
CA LEU A 11 -4.29 14.09 -5.84
C LEU A 11 -4.71 13.41 -7.15
N GLN A 12 -4.77 14.21 -8.23
CA GLN A 12 -5.36 13.87 -9.53
C GLN A 12 -4.81 12.58 -10.18
N ASP A 13 -3.60 12.13 -9.80
CA ASP A 13 -2.96 10.92 -10.33
C ASP A 13 -2.46 10.00 -9.22
N THR A 14 -3.27 9.81 -8.18
CA THR A 14 -2.88 8.94 -7.05
C THR A 14 -3.98 7.95 -6.71
N ALA A 15 -3.61 6.82 -6.13
CA ALA A 15 -4.51 5.77 -5.69
C ALA A 15 -4.23 5.40 -4.23
N ILE A 16 -5.25 4.89 -3.55
CA ILE A 16 -5.10 4.22 -2.25
C ILE A 16 -5.56 2.78 -2.43
N GLN A 17 -4.71 1.82 -2.06
CA GLN A 17 -5.01 0.40 -2.12
C GLN A 17 -5.15 -0.17 -0.72
N ARG A 18 -6.19 -0.98 -0.47
CA ARG A 18 -6.41 -1.66 0.81
C ARG A 18 -6.03 -3.13 0.70
N PHE A 19 -5.04 -3.53 1.49
CA PHE A 19 -4.63 -4.90 1.67
C PHE A 19 -5.13 -5.45 3.00
N ILE A 20 -5.53 -6.72 3.01
CA ILE A 20 -5.86 -7.44 4.23
C ILE A 20 -4.96 -8.67 4.32
N ASP A 21 -4.35 -8.88 5.48
CA ASP A 21 -3.74 -10.14 5.84
C ASP A 21 -4.81 -11.10 6.38
N ALA A 22 -5.00 -12.24 5.72
CA ALA A 22 -5.98 -13.22 6.15
C ALA A 22 -5.58 -13.95 7.43
N GLU A 23 -4.28 -14.05 7.72
CA GLU A 23 -3.77 -14.76 8.90
C GLU A 23 -3.85 -13.90 10.16
N THR A 24 -3.47 -12.63 10.05
CA THR A 24 -3.37 -11.72 11.20
C THR A 24 -4.53 -10.74 11.31
N GLY A 25 -5.34 -10.59 10.26
CA GLY A 25 -6.41 -9.59 10.16
C GLY A 25 -5.91 -8.16 10.01
N VAL A 26 -4.60 -7.94 9.86
CA VAL A 26 -4.01 -6.61 9.67
C VAL A 26 -4.53 -6.00 8.36
N VAL A 27 -4.96 -4.75 8.44
CA VAL A 27 -5.37 -3.98 7.27
C VAL A 27 -4.31 -2.93 6.97
N CYS A 28 -3.77 -2.93 5.75
CA CYS A 28 -2.84 -1.90 5.33
C CYS A 28 -3.41 -1.08 4.17
N TYR A 29 -3.19 0.23 4.23
CA TYR A 29 -3.49 1.16 3.16
C TYR A 29 -2.18 1.64 2.54
N LEU A 30 -2.08 1.50 1.22
CA LEU A 30 -0.94 1.93 0.43
C LEU A 30 -1.33 3.10 -0.46
N TYR A 31 -0.66 4.24 -0.32
CA TYR A 31 -0.87 5.38 -1.19
C TYR A 31 0.17 5.38 -2.32
N THR A 32 -0.28 5.36 -3.57
CA THR A 32 0.61 5.26 -4.73
C THR A 32 0.33 6.35 -5.75
N PRO A 33 1.38 6.97 -6.34
CA PRO A 33 1.21 7.72 -7.58
C PRO A 33 0.98 6.76 -8.76
N TYR A 34 0.10 7.15 -9.69
CA TYR A 34 -0.15 6.41 -10.94
C TYR A 34 1.09 6.44 -11.85
N ASN A 35 1.81 7.57 -11.87
CA ASN A 35 3.01 7.74 -12.67
C ASN A 35 4.25 7.55 -11.80
N VAL A 36 4.89 6.39 -11.92
CA VAL A 36 6.19 6.12 -11.32
C VAL A 36 7.27 6.40 -12.37
N PRO A 37 8.21 7.33 -12.13
CA PRO A 37 9.35 7.53 -13.00
C PRO A 37 10.07 6.20 -13.23
N ASN A 38 10.23 5.80 -14.48
CA ASN A 38 10.91 4.57 -14.85
C ASN A 38 11.85 4.82 -16.02
N SER A 39 12.89 4.00 -16.13
CA SER A 39 13.86 4.02 -17.22
C SER A 39 14.26 2.58 -17.58
N ARG A 40 14.83 2.37 -18.77
CA ARG A 40 15.45 1.10 -19.13
C ARG A 40 16.94 1.13 -18.81
N ASN A 41 17.45 0.08 -18.15
CA ASN A 41 18.89 -0.09 -17.99
C ASN A 41 19.54 -0.60 -19.29
N GLU A 42 20.87 -0.70 -19.30
CA GLU A 42 21.67 -1.17 -20.45
C GLU A 42 21.30 -2.59 -20.91
N LYS A 43 20.70 -3.39 -20.02
CA LYS A 43 20.20 -4.75 -20.31
C LYS A 43 18.74 -4.75 -20.78
N GLY A 44 18.14 -3.57 -21.01
CA GLY A 44 16.77 -3.40 -21.46
C GLY A 44 15.71 -3.64 -20.38
N GLN A 45 16.10 -3.85 -19.12
CA GLN A 45 15.20 -4.09 -18.01
C GLN A 45 14.57 -2.77 -17.53
N ILE A 46 13.28 -2.81 -17.17
CA ILE A 46 12.60 -1.66 -16.56
C ILE A 46 13.11 -1.50 -15.13
N VAL A 47 13.68 -0.34 -14.84
CA VAL A 47 14.09 0.08 -13.50
C VAL A 47 13.21 1.24 -13.10
N TYR A 48 12.59 1.13 -11.94
CA TYR A 48 11.81 2.21 -11.36
C TYR A 48 12.76 3.14 -10.60
N GLY A 49 12.58 4.46 -10.75
CA GLY A 49 13.32 5.45 -9.96
C GLY A 49 12.96 5.35 -8.48
N SER A 50 13.53 6.23 -7.66
CA SER A 50 13.10 6.37 -6.26
C SER A 50 11.61 6.71 -6.24
N ASN A 51 10.82 5.69 -5.96
CA ASN A 51 9.39 5.83 -5.87
C ASN A 51 9.13 6.21 -4.42
N ASN A 52 8.64 7.41 -4.18
CA ASN A 52 7.94 7.70 -2.95
C ASN A 52 6.63 6.91 -3.00
N ILE A 53 6.70 5.57 -2.88
CA ILE A 53 5.56 4.72 -2.57
C ILE A 53 5.11 5.24 -1.21
N GLY A 54 4.16 6.16 -1.27
CA GLY A 54 3.82 7.05 -0.19
C GLY A 54 3.19 6.21 0.90
N ASN A 55 3.79 6.28 2.07
CA ASN A 55 3.24 5.84 3.35
C ASN A 55 2.30 4.64 3.29
N ILE A 56 2.84 3.47 3.61
CA ILE A 56 2.01 2.36 4.04
C ILE A 56 1.58 2.60 5.49
N SER A 57 0.27 2.60 5.71
CA SER A 57 -0.32 2.67 7.05
C SER A 57 -1.01 1.36 7.34
N CYS A 58 -0.48 0.60 8.29
CA CYS A 58 -1.05 -0.67 8.73
C CYS A 58 -1.71 -0.51 10.09
N VAL A 59 -2.94 -1.04 10.20
CA VAL A 59 -3.72 -1.02 11.42
C VAL A 59 -3.95 -2.48 11.82
N ALA A 60 -3.47 -2.84 13.01
CA ALA A 60 -3.77 -4.14 13.60
C ALA A 60 -5.27 -4.21 13.94
N PRO A 61 -5.91 -5.38 13.78
CA PRO A 61 -7.28 -5.53 14.21
C PRO A 61 -7.37 -5.24 15.71
N TRP A 62 -8.39 -4.49 16.10
CA TRP A 62 -8.66 -4.23 17.51
C TRP A 62 -8.90 -5.55 18.22
N LYS A 63 -7.96 -5.97 19.06
CA LYS A 63 -8.23 -6.99 20.06
C LYS A 63 -9.02 -6.30 21.15
N SER A 64 -10.31 -6.62 21.29
CA SER A 64 -11.04 -6.24 22.48
C SER A 64 -10.30 -6.82 23.69
N ASP A 65 -9.70 -5.96 24.51
CA ASP A 65 -9.10 -6.33 25.78
C ASP A 65 -10.21 -6.88 26.70
N ALA A 66 -10.51 -8.18 26.56
CA ALA A 66 -11.32 -8.94 27.49
C ALA A 66 -10.54 -9.29 28.77
N THR A 67 -9.45 -8.57 29.08
CA THR A 67 -8.58 -8.88 30.21
C THR A 67 -8.00 -7.62 30.84
N ARG A 68 -8.88 -6.67 31.18
CA ARG A 68 -8.61 -5.73 32.28
C ARG A 68 -9.46 -6.16 33.47
N LYS A 69 -8.93 -7.13 34.22
CA LYS A 69 -9.40 -7.43 35.59
C LYS A 69 -8.73 -6.46 36.55
#